data_AF-A0A843YHW8-F1
#
_entry.id   AF-A0A843YHW8-F1
#
_cell.length_a   1.000
_cell.length_b   1.000
_cell.length_c   1.000
_cell.angle_alpha   90.00
_cell.angle_beta   90.00
_cell.angle_gamma   90.00
#
_symmetry.space_group_name_H-M   'P 1'
#
loop_
_entity.id
_entity.type
_entity.pdbx_description
1 polymer ?
#
loop_
_entity_poly.entity_id
_entity_poly.type
_entity_poly.pdbx_seq_one_letter_code
_entity_poly.pdbx_strand_id
1 'polypeptide(L)'
;MAPINDPMTPVENQLTTLHRQVEFYYKKLWKRISASVAPLCSFLKNVISAAKKLAQTVGKAAVDSLITTGRFVLNLIDNLATGLRQLWTIGKHILTGFKRKLEADRAKLIRVLKTKLRNFVVLFRKIFAWVNQLWDQIAPLDRALAILAQFRGILKLVLGWIADVTQVMGALNKIKQLMRKIWKPIKREVKSAIQLGKDIARMPVPKSA
;
A
#
# COMPACT_ATOMS: atom_id res chain seq x y z
N MET A 1 -8.96 -30.94 36.42
CA MET A 1 -8.86 -29.48 36.25
C MET A 1 -9.08 -29.18 34.77
N ALA A 2 -10.15 -28.48 34.40
CA ALA A 2 -10.35 -28.07 33.01
C ALA A 2 -9.22 -27.11 32.59
N PRO A 3 -8.61 -27.26 31.41
CA PRO A 3 -7.62 -26.31 30.95
C PRO A 3 -8.29 -24.95 30.87
N ILE A 4 -7.74 -23.96 31.59
CA ILE A 4 -8.12 -22.56 31.42
C ILE A 4 -7.69 -22.21 30.00
N ASN A 5 -8.61 -22.36 29.04
CA ASN A 5 -8.40 -21.90 27.67
C ASN A 5 -8.25 -20.38 27.73
N ASP A 6 -7.00 -19.90 27.79
CA ASP A 6 -6.71 -18.47 27.83
C ASP A 6 -7.27 -17.86 26.54
N PRO A 7 -8.30 -16.99 26.61
CA PRO A 7 -8.94 -16.42 25.43
C PRO A 7 -7.98 -15.57 24.59
N MET A 8 -6.79 -15.24 25.12
CA MET A 8 -5.77 -14.44 24.43
C MET A 8 -4.84 -15.26 23.52
N THR A 9 -4.66 -16.56 23.76
CA THR A 9 -3.84 -17.45 22.92
C THR A 9 -4.30 -17.50 21.45
N PRO A 10 -5.60 -17.67 21.13
CA PRO A 10 -6.06 -17.64 19.74
C PRO A 10 -5.84 -16.27 19.06
N VAL A 11 -5.95 -15.18 19.82
CA VAL A 11 -5.68 -13.82 19.30
C VAL A 11 -4.20 -13.61 19.01
N GLU A 12 -3.31 -14.07 19.88
CA GLU A 12 -1.87 -13.99 19.67
C GLU A 12 -1.43 -14.77 18.43
N ASN A 13 -1.96 -15.98 18.23
CA ASN A 13 -1.66 -16.81 17.07
C ASN A 13 -2.12 -16.17 15.76
N GLN A 14 -3.34 -15.63 15.74
CA GLN A 14 -3.88 -14.94 14.56
C GLN A 14 -3.11 -13.64 14.27
N LEU A 15 -2.77 -12.86 15.30
CA LEU A 15 -1.99 -11.63 15.15
C LEU A 15 -0.57 -11.92 14.65
N THR A 16 0.08 -12.97 15.16
CA THR A 16 1.41 -13.41 14.71
C THR A 16 1.40 -13.82 13.25
N THR A 17 0.37 -14.58 12.84
CA THR A 17 0.17 -14.98 11.45
C THR A 17 -0.01 -13.76 10.55
N LEU A 18 -0.88 -12.83 10.94
CA LEU A 18 -1.14 -11.59 10.22
C LEU A 18 0.11 -10.72 10.09
N HIS A 19 0.92 -10.63 11.15
CA HIS A 19 2.16 -9.86 11.14
C HIS A 19 3.21 -10.49 10.22
N ARG A 20 3.37 -11.82 10.23
CA ARG A 20 4.29 -12.52 9.31
C ARG A 20 3.92 -12.25 7.85
N GLN A 21 2.62 -12.23 7.54
CA GLN A 21 2.14 -11.90 6.21
C GLN A 21 2.43 -10.44 5.86
N VAL A 22 2.15 -9.48 6.75
CA VAL A 22 2.50 -8.06 6.53
C VAL A 22 4.00 -7.88 6.35
N GLU A 23 4.82 -8.58 7.11
CA GLU A 23 6.27 -8.59 6.95
C GLU A 23 6.69 -9.13 5.58
N PHE A 24 6.06 -10.21 5.11
CA PHE A 24 6.27 -10.71 3.75
C PHE A 24 5.90 -9.66 2.70
N TYR A 25 4.73 -9.03 2.83
CA TYR A 25 4.28 -7.98 1.90
C TYR A 25 5.21 -6.77 1.90
N TYR A 26 5.66 -6.32 3.05
CA TYR A 26 6.53 -5.14 3.19
C TYR A 26 7.99 -5.43 2.84
N LYS A 27 8.60 -6.52 3.33
CA LYS A 27 10.03 -6.78 3.10
C LYS A 27 10.32 -7.47 1.77
N LYS A 28 9.46 -8.40 1.33
CA LYS A 28 9.73 -9.21 0.13
C LYS A 28 9.01 -8.67 -1.11
N LEU A 29 7.72 -8.36 -1.00
CA LEU A 29 6.93 -7.91 -2.15
C LEU A 29 7.16 -6.44 -2.47
N TRP A 30 7.08 -5.55 -1.47
CA TRP A 30 7.29 -4.12 -1.72
C TRP A 30 8.69 -3.84 -2.27
N LYS A 31 9.75 -4.49 -1.80
CA LYS A 31 11.10 -4.32 -2.40
C LYS A 31 11.17 -4.69 -3.88
N ARG A 32 10.46 -5.75 -4.31
CA ARG A 32 10.39 -6.16 -5.73
C ARG A 32 9.53 -5.20 -6.54
N ILE A 33 8.43 -4.73 -5.96
CA ILE A 33 7.52 -3.76 -6.57
C ILE A 33 8.21 -2.40 -6.68
N SER A 34 8.91 -1.92 -5.64
CA SER A 34 9.58 -0.62 -5.63
C SER A 34 10.65 -0.52 -6.71
N ALA A 35 11.39 -1.60 -6.97
CA ALA A 35 12.33 -1.67 -8.10
C ALA A 35 11.63 -1.55 -9.46
N SER A 36 10.41 -2.09 -9.59
CA SER A 36 9.60 -1.98 -10.80
C SER A 36 8.85 -0.65 -10.90
N VAL A 37 8.59 0.01 -9.78
CA VAL A 37 7.88 1.30 -9.70
C VAL A 37 8.82 2.49 -9.88
N ALA A 38 10.11 2.34 -9.55
CA ALA A 38 11.09 3.43 -9.71
C ALA A 38 11.16 4.01 -11.14
N PRO A 39 11.21 3.20 -12.22
CA PRO A 39 11.16 3.73 -13.59
C PRO A 39 9.88 4.51 -13.89
N LEU A 40 8.73 4.05 -13.39
CA LEU A 40 7.45 4.72 -13.53
C LEU A 40 7.45 6.09 -12.80
N CYS A 41 7.99 6.14 -11.58
CA CYS A 41 8.10 7.39 -10.83
C CYS A 41 9.00 8.40 -11.53
N SER A 42 10.16 7.98 -12.04
CA SER A 42 11.07 8.85 -12.78
C SER A 42 10.41 9.37 -14.05
N PHE A 43 9.72 8.51 -14.79
CA PHE A 43 8.97 8.89 -15.97
C PHE A 43 7.89 9.94 -15.67
N LEU A 44 7.05 9.71 -14.64
CA LEU A 44 6.01 10.66 -14.26
C LEU A 44 6.60 12.01 -13.84
N LYS A 45 7.74 12.03 -13.14
CA LYS A 45 8.44 13.28 -12.81
C LYS A 45 8.94 14.01 -14.06
N ASN A 46 9.47 13.30 -15.04
CA ASN A 46 9.91 13.86 -16.32
C ASN A 46 8.72 14.43 -17.12
N VAL A 47 7.62 13.68 -17.19
CA VAL A 47 6.36 14.13 -17.81
C VAL A 47 5.84 15.41 -17.15
N ILE A 48 5.76 15.45 -15.82
CA ILE A 48 5.32 16.65 -15.08
C ILE A 48 6.26 17.82 -15.34
N SER A 49 7.58 17.58 -15.37
CA SER A 49 8.57 18.62 -15.65
C SER A 49 8.41 19.20 -17.06
N ALA A 50 8.26 18.33 -18.06
CA ALA A 50 8.01 18.74 -19.45
C ALA A 50 6.67 19.50 -19.59
N ALA A 51 5.62 19.01 -18.94
CA ALA A 51 4.32 19.66 -18.92
C ALA A 51 4.39 21.06 -18.28
N LYS A 52 5.15 21.24 -17.21
CA LYS A 52 5.37 22.56 -16.61
C LYS A 52 6.12 23.52 -17.53
N LYS A 53 7.08 23.04 -18.30
CA LYS A 53 7.77 23.87 -19.31
C LYS A 53 6.80 24.28 -20.41
N LEU A 54 5.98 23.36 -20.91
CA LEU A 54 4.94 23.66 -21.89
C LEU A 54 3.87 24.62 -21.33
N ALA A 55 3.54 24.53 -20.04
CA ALA A 55 2.62 25.46 -19.39
C ALA A 55 3.03 26.94 -19.55
N GLN A 56 4.33 27.20 -19.66
CA GLN A 56 4.88 28.55 -19.87
C GLN A 56 4.63 29.06 -21.30
N THR A 57 4.41 28.16 -22.25
CA THR A 57 4.24 28.48 -23.68
C THR A 57 2.78 28.40 -24.13
N VAL A 58 2.06 27.34 -23.75
CA VAL A 58 0.67 27.08 -24.20
C VAL A 58 -0.38 27.36 -23.12
N GLY A 59 0.05 27.87 -21.96
CA GLY A 59 -0.81 28.17 -20.83
C GLY A 59 -1.07 26.96 -19.92
N LYS A 60 -1.26 27.24 -18.63
CA LYS A 60 -1.39 26.22 -17.58
C LYS A 60 -2.61 25.31 -17.76
N ALA A 61 -3.74 25.85 -18.20
CA ALA A 61 -4.99 25.11 -18.38
C ALA A 61 -4.85 23.92 -19.35
N ALA A 62 -4.01 24.06 -20.38
CA ALA A 62 -3.80 23.02 -21.39
C ALA A 62 -3.09 21.76 -20.85
N VAL A 63 -2.31 21.89 -19.77
CA VAL A 63 -1.45 20.83 -19.25
C VAL A 63 -1.73 20.47 -17.79
N ASP A 64 -2.69 21.15 -17.15
CA ASP A 64 -2.98 21.02 -15.73
C ASP A 64 -3.51 19.61 -15.37
N SER A 65 -4.30 19.00 -16.26
CA SER A 65 -4.80 17.64 -16.07
C SER A 65 -3.67 16.62 -16.03
N LEU A 66 -2.65 16.81 -16.86
CA LEU A 66 -1.48 15.94 -16.97
C LEU A 66 -0.61 16.06 -15.73
N ILE A 67 -0.36 17.29 -15.27
CA ILE A 67 0.40 17.57 -14.04
C ILE A 67 -0.32 17.00 -12.82
N THR A 68 -1.63 17.22 -12.72
CA THR A 68 -2.45 16.77 -11.57
C THR A 68 -2.54 15.25 -11.52
N THR A 69 -2.78 14.60 -12.64
CA THR A 69 -2.84 13.13 -12.73
C THR A 69 -1.49 12.49 -12.41
N GLY A 70 -0.40 13.04 -12.97
CA GLY A 70 0.95 12.55 -12.68
C GLY A 70 1.30 12.66 -11.19
N ARG A 71 0.98 13.80 -10.56
CA ARG A 71 1.16 14.00 -9.11
C ARG A 71 0.30 13.05 -8.29
N PHE A 72 -0.94 12.84 -8.69
CA PHE A 72 -1.86 11.92 -8.01
C PHE A 72 -1.29 10.50 -7.97
N VAL A 73 -0.81 9.99 -9.11
CA VAL A 73 -0.20 8.65 -9.18
C VAL A 73 1.08 8.56 -8.35
N LEU A 74 1.95 9.57 -8.40
CA LEU A 74 3.15 9.63 -7.56
C LEU A 74 2.81 9.61 -6.06
N ASN A 75 1.79 10.39 -5.64
CA ASN A 75 1.33 10.43 -4.26
C ASN A 75 0.72 9.11 -3.82
N LEU A 76 -0.04 8.41 -4.68
CA LEU A 76 -0.57 7.09 -4.37
C LEU A 76 0.54 6.07 -4.11
N ILE A 77 1.60 6.09 -4.92
CA ILE A 77 2.76 5.21 -4.76
C ILE A 77 3.45 5.49 -3.41
N ASP A 78 3.66 6.76 -3.07
CA ASP A 78 4.33 7.15 -1.83
C ASP A 78 3.48 6.84 -0.58
N ASN A 79 2.17 7.09 -0.67
CA ASN A 79 1.21 6.74 0.37
C ASN A 79 1.20 5.22 0.64
N LEU A 80 1.30 4.40 -0.41
CA LEU A 80 1.41 2.95 -0.26
C LEU A 80 2.70 2.53 0.44
N ALA A 81 3.83 3.12 0.06
CA ALA A 81 5.12 2.86 0.70
C ALA A 81 5.07 3.17 2.20
N THR A 82 4.56 4.36 2.53
CA THR A 82 4.44 4.86 3.89
C THR A 82 3.43 4.04 4.70
N GLY A 83 2.26 3.75 4.12
CA GLY A 83 1.23 2.93 4.75
C GLY A 83 1.71 1.52 5.08
N LEU A 84 2.39 0.86 4.14
CA LEU A 84 2.95 -0.49 4.38
C LEU A 84 4.00 -0.48 5.50
N ARG A 85 4.87 0.53 5.54
CA ARG A 85 5.85 0.69 6.63
C ARG A 85 5.16 0.91 7.97
N GLN A 86 4.17 1.80 8.03
CA GLN A 86 3.39 2.06 9.25
C GLN A 86 2.65 0.81 9.72
N LEU A 87 2.05 0.05 8.80
CA LEU A 87 1.34 -1.18 9.10
C LEU A 87 2.27 -2.25 9.71
N TRP A 88 3.47 -2.39 9.13
CA TRP A 88 4.51 -3.26 9.66
C TRP A 88 4.94 -2.83 11.08
N THR A 89 5.21 -1.55 11.29
CA THR A 89 5.59 -0.99 12.59
C THR A 89 4.50 -1.19 13.64
N ILE A 90 3.24 -0.92 13.31
CA ILE A 90 2.10 -1.16 14.23
C ILE A 90 2.03 -2.65 14.58
N GLY A 91 2.08 -3.55 13.59
CA GLY A 91 2.06 -5.00 13.85
C GLY A 91 3.18 -5.45 14.78
N LYS A 92 4.39 -4.93 14.59
CA LYS A 92 5.55 -5.21 15.46
C LYS A 92 5.28 -4.74 16.89
N HIS A 93 4.80 -3.51 17.07
CA HIS A 93 4.47 -2.97 18.39
C HIS A 93 3.34 -3.72 19.09
N ILE A 94 2.34 -4.22 18.37
CA ILE A 94 1.27 -5.03 18.97
C ILE A 94 1.85 -6.35 19.48
N LEU A 95 2.70 -7.04 18.69
CA LEU A 95 3.34 -8.29 19.12
C LEU A 95 4.31 -8.10 20.29
N THR A 96 5.16 -7.08 20.25
CA THR A 96 6.06 -6.77 21.37
C THR A 96 5.27 -6.36 22.62
N GLY A 97 4.17 -5.64 22.44
CA GLY A 97 3.26 -5.28 23.52
C GLY A 97 2.56 -6.49 24.14
N PHE A 98 2.15 -7.47 23.32
CA PHE A 98 1.61 -8.74 23.78
C PHE A 98 2.60 -9.45 24.70
N LYS A 99 3.83 -9.68 24.23
CA LYS A 99 4.86 -10.39 25.01
C LYS A 99 5.19 -9.73 26.36
N ARG A 100 5.28 -8.39 26.40
CA ARG A 100 5.65 -7.65 27.61
C ARG A 100 4.51 -7.42 28.61
N LYS A 101 3.27 -7.25 28.14
CA LYS A 101 2.15 -6.86 29.02
C LYS A 101 1.26 -8.03 29.43
N LEU A 102 1.46 -9.22 28.86
CA LEU A 102 0.89 -10.46 29.37
C LEU A 102 1.34 -10.74 30.82
N GLU A 103 2.55 -10.28 31.18
CA GLU A 103 3.19 -10.50 32.48
C GLU A 103 2.76 -9.48 33.56
N ALA A 104 2.15 -8.34 33.21
CA ALA A 104 2.00 -7.21 34.15
C ALA A 104 0.55 -6.79 34.48
N ASP A 105 -0.37 -6.67 33.48
CA ASP A 105 -1.72 -6.14 33.74
C ASP A 105 -2.72 -6.43 32.58
N ARG A 106 -3.52 -7.49 32.72
CA ARG A 106 -4.40 -8.05 31.64
C ARG A 106 -5.51 -7.08 31.18
N ALA A 107 -6.10 -6.30 32.09
CA ALA A 107 -7.20 -5.40 31.76
C ALA A 107 -6.74 -4.18 30.93
N LYS A 108 -5.57 -3.61 31.27
CA LYS A 108 -4.95 -2.51 30.50
C LYS A 108 -4.42 -3.00 29.14
N LEU A 109 -3.92 -4.23 29.07
CA LEU A 109 -3.51 -4.88 27.81
C LEU A 109 -4.66 -4.90 26.80
N ILE A 110 -5.83 -5.43 27.19
CA ILE A 110 -6.99 -5.58 26.28
C ILE A 110 -7.45 -4.23 25.70
N ARG A 111 -7.53 -3.18 26.51
CA ARG A 111 -7.93 -1.83 26.04
C ARG A 111 -6.94 -1.25 25.03
N VAL A 112 -5.63 -1.31 25.34
CA VAL A 112 -4.59 -0.81 24.42
C VAL A 112 -4.56 -1.63 23.13
N LEU A 113 -4.78 -2.94 23.25
CA LEU A 113 -4.86 -3.85 22.11
C LEU A 113 -6.01 -3.48 21.19
N LYS A 114 -7.23 -3.31 21.71
CA LYS A 114 -8.41 -2.89 20.93
C LYS A 114 -8.12 -1.64 20.11
N THR A 115 -7.50 -0.62 20.72
CA THR A 115 -7.17 0.64 20.03
C THR A 115 -6.12 0.43 18.92
N LYS A 116 -5.00 -0.24 19.24
CA LYS A 116 -3.92 -0.45 18.26
C LYS A 116 -4.36 -1.33 17.09
N LEU A 117 -5.18 -2.33 17.36
CA LEU A 117 -5.68 -3.26 16.36
C LEU A 117 -6.77 -2.63 15.49
N ARG A 118 -7.62 -1.77 16.05
CA ARG A 118 -8.52 -0.91 15.26
C ARG A 118 -7.73 -0.03 14.30
N ASN A 119 -6.68 0.63 14.76
CA ASN A 119 -5.81 1.46 13.91
C ASN A 119 -5.13 0.62 12.83
N PHE A 120 -4.68 -0.59 13.18
CA PHE A 120 -4.12 -1.54 12.23
C PHE A 120 -5.12 -1.90 11.11
N VAL A 121 -6.37 -2.25 11.45
CA VAL A 121 -7.42 -2.59 10.48
C VAL A 121 -7.77 -1.40 9.59
N VAL A 122 -7.90 -0.19 10.15
CA VAL A 122 -8.17 1.03 9.39
C VAL A 122 -7.05 1.30 8.38
N LEU A 123 -5.79 1.16 8.80
CA LEU A 123 -4.65 1.36 7.92
C LEU A 123 -4.59 0.30 6.81
N PHE A 124 -4.89 -0.97 7.14
CA PHE A 124 -4.95 -2.05 6.15
C PHE A 124 -6.03 -1.78 5.09
N ARG A 125 -7.21 -1.27 5.49
CA ARG A 125 -8.27 -0.86 4.56
C ARG A 125 -7.84 0.30 3.67
N LYS A 126 -7.16 1.31 4.23
CA LYS A 126 -6.62 2.44 3.45
C LYS A 126 -5.61 1.98 2.41
N ILE A 127 -4.68 1.10 2.78
CA ILE A 127 -3.72 0.49 1.85
C ILE A 127 -4.45 -0.23 0.72
N PHE A 128 -5.46 -1.04 1.05
CA PHE A 128 -6.25 -1.72 0.03
C PHE A 128 -6.99 -0.75 -0.91
N ALA A 129 -7.52 0.35 -0.38
CA ALA A 129 -8.15 1.39 -1.20
C ALA A 129 -7.13 2.06 -2.14
N TRP A 130 -5.92 2.38 -1.68
CA TRP A 130 -4.86 2.92 -2.53
C TRP A 130 -4.40 1.92 -3.60
N VAL A 131 -4.34 0.62 -3.29
CA VAL A 131 -4.05 -0.41 -4.31
C VAL A 131 -5.16 -0.49 -5.37
N ASN A 132 -6.44 -0.40 -4.98
CA ASN A 132 -7.56 -0.30 -5.95
C ASN A 132 -7.42 0.94 -6.83
N GLN A 133 -7.20 2.10 -6.22
CA GLN A 133 -7.07 3.35 -6.96
C GLN A 133 -5.89 3.29 -7.94
N LEU A 134 -4.75 2.70 -7.57
CA LEU A 134 -3.68 2.43 -8.51
C LEU A 134 -4.10 1.45 -9.61
N TRP A 135 -4.82 0.38 -9.27
CA TRP A 135 -5.33 -0.59 -10.24
C TRP A 135 -6.22 0.07 -11.30
N ASP A 136 -7.09 0.98 -10.89
CA ASP A 136 -7.98 1.71 -11.80
C ASP A 136 -7.22 2.69 -12.70
N GLN A 137 -6.12 3.28 -12.20
CA GLN A 137 -5.27 4.21 -12.96
C GLN A 137 -4.33 3.51 -13.94
N ILE A 138 -4.08 2.20 -13.78
CA ILE A 138 -3.18 1.44 -14.64
C ILE A 138 -3.68 1.36 -16.09
N ALA A 139 -4.98 1.16 -16.32
CA ALA A 139 -5.51 1.04 -17.69
C ALA A 139 -5.49 2.36 -18.48
N PRO A 140 -5.85 3.52 -17.90
CA PRO A 140 -5.61 4.83 -18.50
C PRO A 140 -4.13 5.09 -18.80
N LEU A 141 -3.23 4.74 -17.86
CA LEU A 141 -1.78 4.87 -18.05
C LEU A 141 -1.29 4.02 -19.24
N ASP A 142 -1.80 2.80 -19.39
CA ASP A 142 -1.45 1.91 -20.49
C ASP A 142 -1.85 2.50 -21.85
N ARG A 143 -3.06 3.05 -21.96
CA ARG A 143 -3.54 3.70 -23.18
C ARG A 143 -2.72 4.96 -23.50
N ALA A 144 -2.45 5.79 -22.49
CA ALA A 144 -1.65 7.00 -22.67
C ALA A 144 -0.22 6.68 -23.15
N LEU A 145 0.41 5.64 -22.58
CA LEU A 145 1.73 5.18 -23.01
C LEU A 145 1.72 4.56 -24.40
N ALA A 146 0.66 3.84 -24.77
CA ALA A 146 0.51 3.28 -26.12
C ALA A 146 0.42 4.40 -27.19
N ILE A 147 -0.34 5.46 -26.91
CA ILE A 147 -0.41 6.65 -27.78
C ILE A 147 0.98 7.29 -27.88
N LEU A 148 1.67 7.52 -26.77
CA LEU A 148 3.03 8.08 -26.78
C LEU A 148 4.04 7.19 -27.52
N ALA A 149 3.87 5.87 -27.48
CA ALA A 149 4.72 4.93 -28.19
C ALA A 149 4.52 5.01 -29.72
N GLN A 150 3.29 5.23 -30.19
CA GLN A 150 2.99 5.41 -31.62
C GLN A 150 3.67 6.66 -32.20
N PHE A 151 3.72 7.76 -31.43
CA PHE A 151 4.35 9.01 -31.87
C PHE A 151 5.82 9.15 -31.44
N ARG A 152 6.43 8.07 -30.93
CA ARG A 152 7.74 8.11 -30.28
C ARG A 152 8.84 8.66 -31.18
N GLY A 153 8.83 8.35 -32.48
CA GLY A 153 9.84 8.82 -33.44
C GLY A 153 9.87 10.36 -33.55
N ILE A 154 8.69 10.96 -33.68
CA ILE A 154 8.52 12.41 -33.80
C ILE A 154 8.79 13.10 -32.46
N LEU A 155 8.24 12.54 -31.38
CA LEU A 155 8.36 13.15 -30.07
C LEU A 155 9.76 13.02 -29.46
N LYS A 156 10.56 12.01 -29.85
CA LYS A 156 11.95 11.85 -29.39
C LYS A 156 12.85 13.01 -29.82
N LEU A 157 12.54 13.66 -30.94
CA LEU A 157 13.28 14.83 -31.43
C LEU A 157 13.09 16.06 -30.53
N VAL A 158 11.92 16.18 -29.90
CA VAL A 158 11.55 17.35 -29.07
C VAL A 158 11.71 17.05 -27.57
N LEU A 159 11.53 15.79 -27.16
CA LEU A 159 11.46 15.35 -25.78
C LEU A 159 12.29 14.08 -25.59
N GLY A 160 13.58 14.23 -25.27
CA GLY A 160 14.52 13.10 -25.13
C GLY A 160 14.10 12.00 -24.14
N TRP A 161 13.27 12.31 -23.13
CA TRP A 161 12.76 11.34 -22.16
C TRP A 161 11.75 10.34 -22.75
N ILE A 162 11.23 10.59 -23.96
CA ILE A 162 10.31 9.65 -24.65
C ILE A 162 11.02 8.37 -25.11
N ALA A 163 12.36 8.34 -25.06
CA ALA A 163 13.12 7.10 -25.12
C ALA A 163 12.76 6.13 -23.99
N ASP A 164 12.30 6.59 -22.82
CA ASP A 164 12.04 5.73 -21.66
C ASP A 164 10.66 5.04 -21.70
N VAL A 165 9.79 5.41 -22.65
CA VAL A 165 8.40 4.91 -22.76
C VAL A 165 8.34 3.37 -22.80
N THR A 166 9.24 2.72 -23.54
CA THR A 166 9.27 1.26 -23.64
C THR A 166 9.69 0.58 -22.34
N GLN A 167 10.66 1.17 -21.63
CA GLN A 167 11.07 0.70 -20.31
C GLN A 167 9.92 0.82 -19.30
N VAL A 168 9.17 1.92 -19.38
CA VAL A 168 8.01 2.19 -18.50
C VAL A 168 6.84 1.25 -18.80
N MET A 169 6.55 0.97 -20.07
CA MET A 169 5.55 -0.05 -20.43
C MET A 169 5.91 -1.43 -19.87
N GLY A 170 7.19 -1.83 -19.96
CA GLY A 170 7.68 -3.07 -19.36
C GLY A 170 7.53 -3.10 -17.84
N ALA A 171 7.85 -1.99 -17.17
CA ALA A 171 7.64 -1.81 -15.74
C ALA A 171 6.16 -1.90 -15.34
N LEU A 172 5.27 -1.24 -16.08
CA LEU A 172 3.82 -1.27 -15.86
C LEU A 172 3.24 -2.67 -16.02
N ASN A 173 3.70 -3.43 -17.01
CA ASN A 173 3.27 -4.81 -17.20
C ASN A 173 3.74 -5.73 -16.06
N LYS A 174 4.96 -5.54 -15.56
CA LYS A 174 5.44 -6.24 -14.36
C LYS A 174 4.60 -5.88 -13.13
N ILE A 175 4.26 -4.60 -12.95
CA ILE A 175 3.39 -4.14 -11.85
C ILE A 175 2.00 -4.78 -11.96
N LYS A 176 1.38 -4.79 -13.14
CA LYS A 176 0.09 -5.46 -13.40
C LYS A 176 0.13 -6.93 -13.01
N GLN A 177 1.15 -7.65 -13.47
CA GLN A 177 1.30 -9.09 -13.18
C GLN A 177 1.47 -9.35 -11.68
N LEU A 178 2.32 -8.58 -11.02
CA LEU A 178 2.53 -8.68 -9.57
C LEU A 178 1.24 -8.35 -8.82
N MET A 179 0.55 -7.28 -9.19
CA MET A 179 -0.73 -6.88 -8.59
C MET A 179 -1.80 -7.95 -8.75
N ARG A 180 -1.97 -8.57 -9.93
CA ARG A 180 -2.91 -9.69 -10.12
C ARG A 180 -2.62 -10.86 -9.20
N LYS A 181 -1.34 -11.23 -9.04
CA LYS A 181 -0.91 -12.35 -8.20
C LYS A 181 -1.19 -12.09 -6.71
N ILE A 182 -0.99 -10.86 -6.24
CA ILE A 182 -1.14 -10.50 -4.83
C ILE A 182 -2.54 -9.99 -4.46
N TRP A 183 -3.38 -9.68 -5.45
CA TRP A 183 -4.72 -9.10 -5.24
C TRP A 183 -5.63 -9.97 -4.36
N LYS A 184 -5.83 -11.23 -4.77
CA LYS A 184 -6.68 -12.18 -4.03
C LYS A 184 -6.13 -12.46 -2.61
N PRO A 185 -4.82 -12.74 -2.44
CA PRO A 185 -4.21 -12.86 -1.12
C PRO A 185 -4.45 -11.64 -0.23
N ILE A 186 -4.16 -10.42 -0.69
CA ILE A 186 -4.35 -9.19 0.09
C ILE A 186 -5.82 -9.02 0.51
N LYS A 187 -6.76 -9.28 -0.40
CA LYS A 187 -8.20 -9.20 -0.08
C LYS A 187 -8.61 -10.21 1.01
N ARG A 188 -8.01 -11.40 1.04
CA ARG A 188 -8.22 -12.37 2.12
C ARG A 188 -7.65 -11.85 3.44
N GLU A 189 -6.43 -11.31 3.43
CA GLU A 189 -5.83 -10.76 4.65
C GLU A 189 -6.59 -9.56 5.21
N VAL A 190 -7.17 -8.71 4.36
CA VAL A 190 -8.06 -7.62 4.80
C VAL A 190 -9.25 -8.21 5.57
N LYS A 191 -9.87 -9.29 5.07
CA LYS A 191 -10.99 -9.93 5.76
C LYS A 191 -10.56 -10.53 7.09
N SER A 192 -9.42 -11.23 7.13
CA SER A 192 -8.84 -11.79 8.35
C SER A 192 -8.56 -10.71 9.40
N ALA A 193 -7.94 -9.60 8.99
CA ALA A 193 -7.67 -8.46 9.87
C ALA A 193 -8.97 -7.84 10.43
N ILE A 194 -10.00 -7.68 9.59
CA ILE A 194 -11.31 -7.17 10.02
C ILE A 194 -11.97 -8.12 11.01
N GLN A 195 -11.90 -9.44 10.78
CA GLN A 195 -12.48 -10.44 11.65
C GLN A 195 -11.78 -10.44 13.02
N LEU A 196 -10.45 -10.43 13.04
CA LEU A 196 -9.64 -10.26 14.25
C LEU A 196 -10.05 -9.00 15.04
N GLY A 197 -10.28 -7.89 14.34
CA GLY A 197 -10.78 -6.65 14.94
C GLY A 197 -12.15 -6.80 15.60
N LYS A 198 -13.07 -7.55 14.98
CA LYS A 198 -14.40 -7.84 15.55
C LYS A 198 -14.33 -8.79 16.74
N ASP A 199 -13.49 -9.82 16.67
CA ASP A 199 -13.35 -10.83 17.71
C ASP A 199 -12.78 -10.22 18.99
N ILE A 200 -11.76 -9.37 18.86
CA ILE A 200 -11.19 -8.64 20.00
C ILE A 200 -12.15 -7.58 20.54
N ALA A 201 -12.93 -6.90 19.68
CA ALA A 201 -13.94 -5.95 20.14
C ALA A 201 -14.96 -6.61 21.06
N ARG A 202 -15.35 -7.86 20.77
CA ARG A 202 -16.29 -8.67 21.55
C ARG A 202 -15.72 -9.24 22.85
N MET A 203 -14.39 -9.22 23.05
CA MET A 203 -13.80 -9.71 24.30
C MET A 203 -14.26 -8.87 25.50
N PRO A 204 -14.76 -9.50 26.57
CA PRO A 204 -15.10 -8.80 27.80
C PRO A 204 -13.83 -8.17 28.38
N VAL A 205 -13.88 -6.89 28.70
CA VAL A 205 -12.80 -6.21 29.40
C VAL A 205 -13.03 -6.49 30.89
N PRO A 206 -12.09 -7.13 31.62
CA PRO A 206 -12.22 -7.28 33.06
C PRO A 206 -12.40 -5.88 33.68
N LYS A 207 -13.45 -5.71 34.49
CA LYS A 207 -13.58 -4.49 35.31
C LYS A 207 -12.40 -4.50 36.27
N SER A 208 -11.68 -3.38 36.34
CA SER A 208 -10.66 -3.18 37.37
C SER A 208 -11.31 -3.40 38.73
N ALA A 209 -10.77 -4.34 39.51
CA ALA A 209 -11.04 -4.42 40.94
C ALA A 209 -10.51 -3.15 41.62
#